data_AF-A0A3R7X7L7-F1
#
_entry.id   AF-A0A3R7X7L7-F1
#
_cell.length_a   1.000
_cell.length_b   1.000
_cell.length_c   1.000
_cell.angle_alpha   90.00
_cell.angle_beta   90.00
_cell.angle_gamma   90.00
#
_symmetry.space_group_name_H-M   'P 1'
#
loop_
_entity.id
_entity.type
_entity.pdbx_description
1 polymer ?
#
loop_
_entity_poly.entity_id
_entity_poly.type
_entity_poly.pdbx_seq_one_letter_code
_entity_poly.pdbx_strand_id
1 'polypeptide(L)' 'MQDKKIIAIYGKGGIGKSSTASNIAAACADEGYKVMIIGCDPKSDSSINLLGGKRIPTILGLLK' A
#
# COMPACT_ATOMS: atom_id res chain seq x y z
N MET A 1 17.19 -15.41 -8.74
CA MET A 1 16.28 -14.56 -7.95
C MET A 1 16.43 -13.15 -8.48
N GLN A 2 15.36 -12.51 -8.95
CA GLN A 2 15.42 -11.08 -9.29
C GLN A 2 15.61 -10.27 -7.99
N ASP A 3 16.52 -9.30 -7.98
CA ASP A 3 16.73 -8.39 -6.86
C ASP A 3 15.46 -7.59 -6.57
N LYS A 4 14.73 -8.00 -5.55
CA LYS A 4 13.50 -7.35 -5.10
C LYS A 4 13.85 -6.27 -4.08
N LYS A 5 13.50 -5.02 -4.36
CA LYS A 5 13.59 -3.92 -3.39
C LYS A 5 12.37 -3.96 -2.47
N ILE A 6 12.61 -3.96 -1.15
CA ILE A 6 11.56 -3.92 -0.12
C ILE A 6 11.69 -2.58 0.61
N ILE A 7 10.59 -1.83 0.67
CA ILE A 7 10.53 -0.51 1.29
C ILE A 7 9.43 -0.52 2.33
N ALA A 8 9.73 -0.01 3.53
CA ALA A 8 8.77 0.16 4.61
C ALA A 8 8.63 1.64 4.98
N ILE A 9 7.39 2.13 5.06
CA ILE A 9 7.08 3.53 5.32
C ILE A 9 6.47 3.66 6.72
N TYR A 10 7.15 4.42 7.59
CA TYR A 10 6.78 4.60 9.01
C TYR A 10 6.43 6.05 9.34
N GLY A 11 5.85 6.23 10.54
CA GLY A 11 5.57 7.54 11.12
C GLY A 11 4.22 7.62 11.85
N LYS A 12 3.94 8.78 12.46
CA LYS A 12 2.73 9.02 13.27
C LYS A 12 1.43 8.87 12.45
N GLY A 13 0.31 8.62 13.12
CA GLY A 13 -1.01 8.70 12.50
C GLY A 13 -1.28 10.07 11.87
N GLY A 14 -1.91 10.10 10.70
CA GLY A 14 -2.33 11.35 10.03
C GLY A 14 -1.26 12.10 9.24
N ILE A 15 0.01 11.67 9.22
CA ILE A 15 1.08 12.38 8.48
C ILE A 15 1.09 12.14 6.97
N GLY A 16 0.14 11.38 6.44
CA GLY A 16 0.06 11.07 5.00
C GLY A 16 0.77 9.80 4.54
N LYS A 17 1.20 8.88 5.44
CA LYS A 17 1.91 7.64 5.07
C LYS A 17 1.25 6.84 3.93
N SER A 18 -0.04 6.56 4.05
CA SER A 18 -0.80 5.78 3.07
C SER A 18 -0.92 6.51 1.73
N SER A 19 -1.06 7.85 1.77
CA SER A 19 -1.09 8.69 0.58
C SER A 19 0.27 8.64 -0.13
N THR A 20 1.36 8.81 0.59
CA THR A 20 2.72 8.73 0.03
C THR A 20 3.02 7.34 -0.51
N ALA A 21 2.71 6.28 0.23
CA ALA A 21 2.91 4.90 -0.19
C ALA A 21 2.17 4.59 -1.51
N SER A 22 0.90 4.99 -1.60
CA SER A 22 0.08 4.79 -2.80
C SER A 22 0.66 5.51 -4.01
N ASN A 23 1.07 6.78 -3.86
CA ASN A 23 1.63 7.56 -4.96
C ASN A 23 3.00 7.05 -5.42
N ILE A 24 3.88 6.64 -4.49
CA ILE A 24 5.16 6.00 -4.84
C ILE A 24 4.89 4.72 -5.63
N ALA A 25 3.94 3.89 -5.18
CA ALA A 25 3.63 2.65 -5.89
C ALA A 25 3.06 2.90 -7.29
N ALA A 26 2.19 3.92 -7.45
CA ALA A 26 1.67 4.32 -8.75
C ALA A 26 2.80 4.80 -9.69
N ALA A 27 3.66 5.70 -9.21
CA ALA A 27 4.79 6.20 -10.00
C ALA A 27 5.74 5.08 -10.42
N CYS A 28 6.09 4.16 -9.51
CA CYS A 28 6.91 3.01 -9.87
C CYS A 28 6.20 2.07 -10.88
N ALA A 29 4.88 1.92 -10.80
CA ALA A 29 4.13 1.14 -11.78
C ALA A 29 4.13 1.82 -13.16
N ASP A 30 3.99 3.15 -13.21
CA ASP A 30 4.05 3.95 -14.44
C ASP A 30 5.43 3.87 -15.11
N GLU A 31 6.50 3.72 -14.31
CA GLU A 31 7.87 3.46 -14.79
C GLU A 31 8.09 1.99 -15.25
N GLY A 32 7.05 1.14 -15.20
CA GLY A 32 7.09 -0.25 -15.68
C GLY A 32 7.53 -1.27 -14.63
N TYR A 33 7.68 -0.87 -13.35
CA TYR A 33 8.01 -1.81 -12.29
C TYR A 33 6.78 -2.60 -11.83
N LYS A 34 6.98 -3.88 -11.49
CA LYS A 34 5.96 -4.68 -10.79
C LYS A 34 5.98 -4.37 -9.30
N VAL A 35 4.96 -3.67 -8.82
CA VAL A 35 4.86 -3.18 -7.43
C VAL A 35 3.77 -3.92 -6.65
N MET A 36 3.96 -4.08 -5.35
CA MET A 36 2.96 -4.61 -4.42
C MET A 36 2.91 -3.71 -3.17
N ILE A 37 1.73 -3.24 -2.80
CA ILE A 37 1.48 -2.57 -1.53
C ILE A 37 0.94 -3.57 -0.52
N ILE A 38 1.50 -3.54 0.69
CA ILE A 38 0.98 -4.27 1.85
C ILE A 38 0.60 -3.22 2.91
N GLY A 39 -0.68 -3.19 3.28
CA GLY A 39 -1.15 -2.34 4.38
C GLY A 39 -0.90 -3.01 5.73
N CYS A 40 -0.07 -2.40 6.57
CA CYS A 40 0.24 -2.89 7.93
C CYS A 40 -0.30 -1.96 9.04
N ASP A 41 -1.25 -1.07 8.71
CA ASP A 41 -1.87 -0.14 9.66
C ASP A 41 -3.33 -0.55 9.93
N PRO A 42 -3.80 -0.55 11.19
CA PRO A 42 -5.13 -1.01 11.57
C PRO A 42 -6.27 -0.18 10.92
N LYS A 43 -6.00 1.04 10.43
CA LYS A 43 -6.98 1.85 9.69
C LYS A 43 -7.43 1.20 8.38
N SER A 44 -6.67 0.24 7.87
CA SER A 44 -7.00 -0.66 6.75
C SER A 44 -7.40 0.05 5.45
N ASP A 45 -6.88 1.25 5.21
CA ASP A 45 -7.14 2.07 4.02
C ASP A 45 -5.88 2.40 3.21
N SER A 46 -4.77 1.69 3.46
CA SER A 46 -3.47 1.99 2.84
C SER A 46 -3.43 1.85 1.31
N SER A 47 -4.31 1.04 0.73
CA SER A 47 -4.43 0.83 -0.73
C SER A 47 -5.66 1.52 -1.35
N ILE A 48 -6.44 2.27 -0.56
CA ILE A 48 -7.76 2.77 -1.01
C ILE A 48 -7.67 3.70 -2.22
N ASN A 49 -6.59 4.50 -2.30
CA ASN A 49 -6.35 5.43 -3.41
C ASN A 49 -6.08 4.68 -4.72
N LEU A 50 -5.39 3.54 -4.66
CA LEU A 50 -5.11 2.70 -5.84
C LEU A 50 -6.34 1.91 -6.30
N LEU A 51 -7.31 1.71 -5.41
CA LEU A 51 -8.51 0.92 -5.66
C LEU A 51 -9.73 1.79 -5.99
N GLY A 52 -9.51 3.06 -6.38
CA GLY A 52 -10.59 3.99 -6.74
C GLY A 52 -11.56 4.24 -5.58
N GLY A 53 -11.07 4.34 -4.36
CA GLY A 53 -11.89 4.60 -3.17
C GLY A 53 -12.53 3.35 -2.55
N LYS A 54 -12.34 2.17 -3.15
CA LYS A 54 -12.94 0.92 -2.66
C LYS A 54 -12.08 0.26 -1.60
N ARG A 55 -12.70 -0.19 -0.51
CA ARG A 55 -12.06 -1.06 0.47
C ARG A 55 -12.11 -2.51 0.00
N ILE A 56 -11.00 -3.21 0.15
CA ILE A 56 -10.92 -4.66 -0.02
C ILE A 56 -10.94 -5.35 1.34
N PRO A 57 -11.40 -6.62 1.43
CA PRO A 57 -11.29 -7.40 2.64
C PRO A 57 -9.83 -7.46 3.13
N THR A 58 -9.62 -7.29 4.42
CA THR A 58 -8.31 -7.53 5.05
C THR A 58 -8.08 -9.04 5.20
N ILE A 59 -6.82 -9.46 5.34
CA ILE A 59 -6.51 -10.88 5.60
C ILE A 59 -7.25 -11.38 6.84
N LEU A 60 -7.24 -10.63 7.94
CA LEU A 60 -7.98 -10.99 9.16
C LEU A 60 -9.51 -11.02 8.94
N GLY A 61 -10.04 -10.24 8.01
CA GLY A 61 -11.46 -10.29 7.65
C GLY A 61 -11.84 -11.55 6.87
N LEU A 62 -10.90 -12.16 6.15
CA LEU A 62 -11.12 -13.39 5.38
C LEU A 62 -10.97 -14.67 6.22
N LEU A 63 -10.31 -14.58 7.38
CA LEU A 63 -10.08 -15.71 8.29
C LEU A 63 -11.21 -15.90 9.33
N LYS A 64 -12.26 -15.08 9.26
CA LYS A 64 -13.47 -15.22 10.06
C LYS A 64 -14.45 -16.15 9.37
#